data_AF-A0A257JFR5-F1
#
_entry.id   AF-A0A257JFR5-F1
#
_cell.length_a   1.000
_cell.length_b   1.000
_cell.length_c   1.000
_cell.angle_alpha   90.00
_cell.angle_beta   90.00
_cell.angle_gamma   90.00
#
_symmetry.space_group_name_H-M   'P 1'
#
loop_
_entity.id
_entity.type
_entity.pdbx_description
1 polymer ?
#
loop_
_entity_poly.entity_id
_entity_poly.type
_entity_poly.pdbx_seq_one_letter_code
_entity_poly.pdbx_strand_id
1 'polypeptide(L)'
;LSSPTFPGYAAIGGLLSPTAPLTLRGVQINDSYKQHSRNWALFTHNTLNLSDKLSLTVGVRYTNEKKTLDASFTDNNVMCRALSALPTAHPLYGTGQLACIIPSIPNGSYAQDNAVIKENKFTGTAVLSYKPSDDVLTYASFSRGYKAGGFNLDRNSLYRLGRSSVSNGNRAIDGSVINTQALGFDPETVDAYEVGFKYDGRGFDVNVAGFYQKFSSFQLNTFNGVNFVVENVRGCTTLAGGNASDSDGIAGNSACTGKEKAGIISKGVEIEAAIRPARSLSVNLGLTYADTRYADNLFGNTNITNTTGSLSPAFFQLPGARMSNSAKLVTTGAITWTPEIGSSGTTGLAYVDFRNTSDINTGSDLDFEKTQDGFTVVNARVGVHGA
;
A
#
# COMPACT_ATOMS: atom_id res chain seq x y z
N LEU A 1 17.29 23.89 13.95
CA LEU A 1 17.92 24.21 12.65
C LEU A 1 18.05 25.73 12.52
N SER A 2 19.05 26.33 13.17
CA SER A 2 19.29 27.78 13.21
C SER A 2 20.63 28.13 12.56
N SER A 3 20.86 27.64 11.34
CA SER A 3 21.97 28.13 10.51
C SER A 3 21.49 29.35 9.72
N PRO A 4 22.11 30.53 9.86
CA PRO A 4 21.67 31.76 9.18
C PRO A 4 21.84 31.71 7.66
N THR A 5 22.57 30.72 7.14
CA THR A 5 22.85 30.58 5.71
C THR A 5 23.03 29.10 5.40
N PHE A 6 22.14 28.50 4.61
CA PHE A 6 22.61 27.47 3.68
C PHE A 6 23.51 28.22 2.69
N PRO A 7 24.85 28.04 2.72
CA PRO A 7 25.79 29.01 2.14
C PRO A 7 25.64 29.24 0.63
N GLY A 8 24.89 28.39 -0.10
CA GLY A 8 24.66 28.56 -1.53
C GLY A 8 23.53 29.51 -1.94
N TYR A 9 22.42 29.59 -1.18
CA TYR A 9 21.19 30.25 -1.67
C TYR A 9 21.11 31.75 -1.40
N ALA A 10 21.92 32.28 -0.48
CA ALA A 10 21.96 33.73 -0.22
C ALA A 10 22.48 34.51 -1.44
N ALA A 11 23.51 33.98 -2.12
CA ALA A 11 24.04 34.58 -3.34
C ALA A 11 23.01 34.52 -4.49
N ILE A 12 22.33 33.38 -4.65
CA ILE A 12 21.25 33.23 -5.64
C ILE A 12 20.11 34.22 -5.34
N GLY A 13 19.70 34.33 -4.07
CA GLY A 13 18.69 35.29 -3.64
C GLY A 13 19.05 36.74 -3.94
N GLY A 14 20.33 37.12 -3.78
CA GLY A 14 20.84 38.43 -4.17
C GLY A 14 20.90 38.64 -5.68
N LEU A 15 21.25 37.61 -6.46
CA LEU A 15 21.22 37.67 -7.93
C LEU A 15 19.79 37.81 -8.48
N LEU A 16 18.82 37.17 -7.84
CA LEU A 16 17.40 37.25 -8.23
C LEU A 16 16.75 38.58 -7.81
N SER A 17 17.21 39.19 -6.72
CA SER A 17 16.70 40.46 -6.21
C SER A 17 17.82 41.25 -5.50
N PRO A 18 18.58 42.07 -6.25
CA PRO A 18 19.77 42.76 -5.72
C PRO A 18 19.46 43.77 -4.61
N THR A 19 18.29 44.40 -4.65
CA THR A 19 17.87 45.43 -3.68
C THR A 19 17.11 44.88 -2.48
N ALA A 20 16.59 43.65 -2.58
CA ALA A 20 15.90 42.95 -1.51
C ALA A 20 16.14 41.43 -1.65
N PRO A 21 17.33 40.92 -1.23
CA PRO A 21 17.72 39.53 -1.48
C PRO A 21 16.67 38.53 -1.01
N LEU A 22 16.28 37.62 -1.90
CA LEU A 22 15.34 36.56 -1.57
C LEU A 22 15.99 35.56 -0.61
N THR A 23 15.22 34.99 0.31
CA THR A 23 15.72 34.04 1.31
C THR A 23 14.75 32.88 1.51
N LEU A 24 15.30 31.74 1.92
CA LEU A 24 14.52 30.59 2.40
C LEU A 24 14.19 30.69 3.90
N ARG A 25 14.72 31.70 4.60
CA ARG A 25 14.44 31.90 6.03
C ARG A 25 12.98 32.31 6.22
N GLY A 26 12.29 31.58 7.09
CA GLY A 26 10.87 31.85 7.38
C GLY A 26 9.94 31.47 6.23
N VAL A 27 10.44 30.70 5.24
CA VAL A 27 9.57 30.09 4.25
C VAL A 27 8.67 29.08 4.94
N GLN A 28 7.37 29.21 4.67
CA GLN A 28 6.29 28.45 5.27
C GLN A 28 5.29 28.06 4.18
N ILE A 29 4.63 26.94 4.45
CA ILE A 29 3.54 26.41 3.65
C ILE A 29 2.37 26.22 4.60
N ASN A 30 1.18 26.60 4.14
CA ASN A 30 -0.05 26.34 4.86
C ASN A 30 -1.08 25.79 3.87
N ASP A 31 -1.35 24.50 4.02
CA ASP A 31 -2.29 23.73 3.21
C ASP A 31 -3.48 23.33 4.06
N SER A 32 -4.68 23.56 3.54
CA SER A 32 -5.92 23.14 4.16
C SER A 32 -6.67 22.23 3.20
N TYR A 33 -7.01 21.04 3.69
CA TYR A 33 -7.79 20.04 2.96
C TYR A 33 -9.06 19.74 3.74
N LYS A 34 -10.20 19.83 3.07
CA LYS A 34 -11.49 19.41 3.61
C LYS A 34 -12.08 18.34 2.71
N GLN A 35 -12.04 17.10 3.20
CA GLN A 35 -12.59 15.95 2.47
C GLN A 35 -13.93 15.53 3.07
N HIS A 36 -14.91 15.27 2.20
CA HIS A 36 -16.20 14.68 2.58
C HIS A 36 -16.41 13.37 1.81
N SER A 37 -16.72 12.27 2.52
CA SER A 37 -17.10 11.00 1.91
C SER A 37 -18.57 10.69 2.19
N ARG A 38 -19.27 10.21 1.16
CA ARG A 38 -20.61 9.63 1.27
C ARG A 38 -20.59 8.27 0.60
N ASN A 39 -21.12 7.27 1.30
CA ASN A 39 -21.26 5.91 0.76
C ASN A 39 -22.60 5.29 1.11
N TRP A 40 -23.02 4.34 0.28
CA TRP A 40 -24.10 3.40 0.58
C TRP A 40 -23.85 2.09 -0.16
N ALA A 41 -24.40 1.00 0.37
CA ALA A 41 -24.26 -0.31 -0.24
C ALA A 41 -25.53 -1.15 -0.09
N LEU A 42 -25.74 -2.05 -1.06
CA LEU A 42 -26.74 -3.10 -1.02
C LEU A 42 -26.03 -4.44 -1.18
N PHE A 43 -26.39 -5.44 -0.38
CA PHE A 43 -25.74 -6.74 -0.40
C PHE A 43 -26.70 -7.90 -0.14
N THR A 44 -26.30 -9.07 -0.60
CA THR A 44 -26.95 -10.35 -0.31
C THR A 44 -25.88 -11.41 -0.08
N HIS A 45 -26.21 -12.42 0.71
CA HIS A 45 -25.34 -13.55 1.02
C HIS A 45 -26.21 -14.77 1.29
N ASN A 46 -26.11 -15.78 0.44
CA ASN A 46 -27.01 -16.92 0.45
C ASN A 46 -26.21 -18.21 0.37
N THR A 47 -26.61 -19.21 1.15
CA THR A 47 -26.08 -20.56 1.06
C THR A 47 -27.18 -21.49 0.56
N LEU A 48 -26.91 -22.15 -0.55
CA LEU A 48 -27.80 -23.11 -1.20
C LEU A 48 -27.26 -24.52 -0.95
N ASN A 49 -28.04 -25.36 -0.28
CA ASN A 49 -27.70 -26.78 -0.14
C ASN A 49 -28.09 -27.50 -1.43
N LEU A 50 -27.09 -27.88 -2.22
CA LEU A 50 -27.28 -28.61 -3.48
C LEU A 50 -27.54 -30.11 -3.20
N SER A 51 -27.03 -30.62 -2.09
CA SER A 51 -27.32 -31.93 -1.49
C SER A 51 -27.02 -31.90 0.01
N ASP A 52 -27.17 -33.03 0.71
CA ASP A 52 -26.81 -33.17 2.13
C ASP A 52 -25.32 -32.92 2.42
N LYS A 53 -24.47 -33.05 1.39
CA LYS A 53 -23.00 -32.96 1.50
C LYS A 53 -22.39 -31.81 0.70
N LEU A 54 -23.15 -31.14 -0.15
CA LEU A 54 -22.65 -30.12 -1.07
C LEU A 54 -23.44 -28.82 -0.91
N SER A 55 -22.74 -27.73 -0.61
CA SER A 55 -23.34 -26.40 -0.45
C SER A 55 -22.61 -25.38 -1.33
N LEU A 56 -23.39 -24.48 -1.93
CA LEU A 56 -22.90 -23.33 -2.69
C LEU A 56 -23.27 -22.04 -1.96
N THR A 57 -22.27 -21.28 -1.53
CA THR A 57 -22.47 -19.94 -0.95
C THR A 57 -22.16 -18.88 -1.99
N VAL A 58 -23.11 -17.97 -2.24
CA VAL A 58 -22.94 -16.84 -3.16
C VAL A 58 -23.33 -15.55 -2.44
N GLY A 59 -22.44 -14.56 -2.51
CA GLY A 59 -22.72 -13.22 -2.03
C GLY A 59 -22.34 -12.17 -3.05
N VAL A 60 -23.15 -11.13 -3.16
CA VAL A 60 -22.92 -9.98 -4.05
C VAL A 60 -23.16 -8.70 -3.25
N ARG A 61 -22.31 -7.70 -3.46
CA ARG A 61 -22.43 -6.38 -2.88
C ARG A 61 -22.23 -5.33 -3.95
N TYR A 62 -23.20 -4.42 -4.08
CA TYR A 62 -23.05 -3.17 -4.82
C TYR A 62 -22.70 -2.06 -3.83
N THR A 63 -21.65 -1.30 -4.11
CA THR A 63 -21.26 -0.12 -3.31
C THR A 63 -21.16 1.11 -4.21
N ASN A 64 -21.76 2.20 -3.77
CA ASN A 64 -21.60 3.54 -4.34
C ASN A 64 -20.82 4.40 -3.35
N GLU A 65 -19.72 4.98 -3.82
CA GLU A 65 -18.84 5.86 -3.06
C GLU A 65 -18.72 7.20 -3.80
N LYS A 66 -18.84 8.30 -3.06
CA LYS A 66 -18.51 9.64 -3.55
C LYS A 66 -17.62 10.33 -2.53
N LYS A 67 -16.43 10.75 -2.96
CA LYS A 67 -15.54 11.63 -2.19
C LYS A 67 -15.46 12.99 -2.86
N THR A 68 -15.51 14.05 -2.05
CA THR A 68 -15.22 15.41 -2.50
C THR A 68 -14.08 15.99 -1.70
N LEU A 69 -13.26 16.81 -2.35
CA LEU A 69 -12.15 17.53 -1.73
C LEU A 69 -12.25 19.01 -2.06
N ASP A 70 -12.21 19.82 -1.01
CA ASP A 70 -11.90 21.24 -1.08
C ASP A 70 -10.47 21.43 -0.59
N ALA A 71 -9.64 22.13 -1.36
CA ALA A 71 -8.24 22.35 -1.00
C ALA A 71 -7.82 23.79 -1.21
N SER A 72 -7.11 24.34 -0.24
CA SER A 72 -6.42 25.62 -0.36
C SER A 72 -4.96 25.47 -0.01
N PHE A 73 -4.13 26.17 -0.77
CA PHE A 73 -2.68 26.12 -0.70
C PHE A 73 -2.16 27.54 -0.57
N THR A 74 -1.36 27.82 0.45
CA THR A 74 -0.67 29.10 0.60
C THR A 74 0.80 28.87 0.90
N ASP A 75 1.68 29.69 0.33
CA ASP A 75 3.09 29.70 0.67
C ASP A 75 3.72 31.07 0.41
N ASN A 76 4.80 31.33 1.13
CA ASN A 76 5.59 32.56 0.99
C ASN A 76 6.96 32.30 0.32
N ASN A 77 7.13 31.20 -0.44
CA ASN A 77 8.40 30.86 -1.08
C ASN A 77 8.64 31.70 -2.35
N VAL A 78 8.95 32.98 -2.16
CA VAL A 78 9.22 33.93 -3.26
C VAL A 78 10.40 33.48 -4.11
N MET A 79 11.43 32.88 -3.49
CA MET A 79 12.62 32.42 -4.20
C MET A 79 12.31 31.27 -5.16
N CYS A 80 11.49 30.30 -4.74
CA CYS A 80 11.03 29.25 -5.64
C CYS A 80 10.21 29.79 -6.80
N ARG A 81 9.28 30.73 -6.53
CA ARG A 81 8.48 31.36 -7.60
C ARG A 81 9.34 32.08 -8.62
N ALA A 82 10.30 32.86 -8.15
CA ALA A 82 11.24 33.58 -9.02
C ALA A 82 12.07 32.60 -9.86
N LEU A 83 12.67 31.56 -9.25
CA LEU A 83 13.46 30.56 -9.96
C LEU A 83 12.64 29.75 -10.97
N SER A 84 11.39 29.46 -10.64
CA SER A 84 10.48 28.71 -11.48
C SER A 84 9.92 29.52 -12.65
N ALA A 85 9.96 30.86 -12.58
CA ALA A 85 9.57 31.72 -13.69
C ALA A 85 10.71 31.93 -14.72
N LEU A 86 11.93 31.50 -14.42
CA LEU A 86 13.07 31.66 -15.32
C LEU A 86 12.97 30.74 -16.55
N PRO A 87 13.45 31.17 -17.74
CA PRO A 87 13.65 30.27 -18.87
C PRO A 87 14.63 29.14 -18.54
N THR A 88 14.46 27.96 -19.13
CA THR A 88 15.38 26.80 -18.91
C THR A 88 16.83 27.07 -19.29
N ALA A 89 17.06 27.95 -20.26
CA ALA A 89 18.40 28.38 -20.66
C ALA A 89 19.07 29.34 -19.65
N HIS A 90 18.33 29.85 -18.66
CA HIS A 90 18.87 30.80 -17.69
C HIS A 90 19.87 30.10 -16.75
N PRO A 91 21.08 30.66 -16.48
CA PRO A 91 22.10 30.00 -15.66
C PRO A 91 21.62 29.61 -14.24
N LEU A 92 20.74 30.40 -13.65
CA LEU A 92 20.16 30.12 -12.33
C LEU A 92 19.02 29.09 -12.35
N TYR A 93 18.52 28.68 -13.52
CA TYR A 93 17.39 27.76 -13.64
C TYR A 93 17.66 26.41 -12.94
N GLY A 94 18.90 25.91 -13.04
CA GLY A 94 19.36 24.69 -12.37
C GLY A 94 19.28 24.77 -10.84
N THR A 95 19.40 25.97 -10.28
CA THR A 95 19.41 26.18 -8.82
C THR A 95 18.01 26.06 -8.19
N GLY A 96 16.95 26.01 -9.00
CA GLY A 96 15.58 25.82 -8.52
C GLY A 96 15.31 24.46 -7.85
N GLN A 97 16.16 23.44 -8.00
CA GLN A 97 15.82 22.08 -7.52
C GLN A 97 15.60 22.00 -6.01
N LEU A 98 16.51 22.58 -5.22
CA LEU A 98 16.40 22.51 -3.76
C LEU A 98 15.49 23.62 -3.23
N ALA A 99 15.50 24.79 -3.87
CA ALA A 99 14.63 25.91 -3.52
C ALA A 99 13.13 25.61 -3.70
N CYS A 100 12.81 24.71 -4.63
CA CYS A 100 11.45 24.27 -4.98
C CYS A 100 11.22 22.78 -4.68
N ILE A 101 11.91 22.22 -3.68
CA ILE A 101 11.75 20.79 -3.34
C ILE A 101 10.30 20.45 -2.95
N ILE A 102 9.62 21.40 -2.30
CA ILE A 102 8.17 21.45 -2.22
C ILE A 102 7.71 22.51 -3.22
N PRO A 103 6.80 22.18 -4.15
CA PRO A 103 6.45 23.09 -5.22
C PRO A 103 5.66 24.28 -4.65
N SER A 104 6.06 25.48 -5.08
CA SER A 104 5.39 26.73 -4.71
C SER A 104 4.20 26.98 -5.61
N ILE A 105 3.15 27.52 -5.02
CA ILE A 105 1.90 27.84 -5.70
C ILE A 105 2.05 29.19 -6.42
N PRO A 106 1.59 29.32 -7.67
CA PRO A 106 1.60 30.57 -8.41
C PRO A 106 0.92 31.66 -7.60
N ASN A 107 1.57 32.83 -7.53
CA ASN A 107 1.13 33.96 -6.70
C ASN A 107 1.11 33.73 -5.18
N GLY A 108 1.53 32.55 -4.69
CA GLY A 108 1.62 32.22 -3.26
C GLY A 108 0.29 31.82 -2.60
N SER A 109 -0.80 31.75 -3.36
CA SER A 109 -2.11 31.34 -2.86
C SER A 109 -2.97 30.76 -4.00
N TYR A 110 -3.63 29.64 -3.73
CA TYR A 110 -4.60 29.00 -4.62
C TYR A 110 -5.66 28.28 -3.79
N ALA A 111 -6.90 28.26 -4.27
CA ALA A 111 -7.94 27.44 -3.68
C ALA A 111 -8.83 26.88 -4.79
N GLN A 112 -9.22 25.62 -4.65
CA GLN A 112 -10.20 24.99 -5.51
C GLN A 112 -11.04 24.01 -4.70
N ASP A 113 -12.34 24.19 -4.84
CA ASP A 113 -13.35 23.38 -4.18
C ASP A 113 -13.90 22.32 -5.12
N ASN A 114 -14.53 21.31 -4.54
CA ASN A 114 -15.29 20.29 -5.27
C ASN A 114 -14.48 19.47 -6.29
N ALA A 115 -13.22 19.08 -5.99
CA ALA A 115 -12.65 17.90 -6.65
C ALA A 115 -13.50 16.67 -6.27
N VAL A 116 -13.83 15.80 -7.23
CA VAL A 116 -14.79 14.71 -7.01
C VAL A 116 -14.26 13.38 -7.53
N ILE A 117 -14.32 12.34 -6.68
CA ILE A 117 -14.16 10.94 -7.08
C ILE A 117 -15.51 10.24 -6.84
N LYS A 118 -16.01 9.55 -7.87
CA LYS A 118 -17.22 8.72 -7.80
C LYS A 118 -16.91 7.32 -8.26
N GLU A 119 -17.34 6.33 -7.49
CA GLU A 119 -17.07 4.93 -7.76
C GLU A 119 -18.32 4.10 -7.54
N ASN A 120 -18.58 3.19 -8.48
CA ASN A 120 -19.61 2.16 -8.37
C ASN A 120 -18.92 0.82 -8.55
N LYS A 121 -19.00 -0.05 -7.54
CA LYS A 121 -18.28 -1.33 -7.55
C LYS A 121 -19.21 -2.47 -7.15
N PHE A 122 -19.14 -3.54 -7.93
CA PHE A 122 -19.65 -4.85 -7.55
C PHE A 122 -18.52 -5.69 -6.97
N THR A 123 -18.73 -6.18 -5.77
CA THR A 123 -17.88 -7.17 -5.10
C THR A 123 -18.71 -8.39 -4.74
N GLY A 124 -18.06 -9.48 -4.39
CA GLY A 124 -18.78 -10.70 -4.09
C GLY A 124 -17.88 -11.87 -3.74
N THR A 125 -18.53 -12.96 -3.40
CA THR A 125 -17.90 -14.23 -3.07
C THR A 125 -18.71 -15.38 -3.64
N ALA A 126 -18.02 -16.44 -4.05
CA ALA A 126 -18.60 -17.73 -4.41
C ALA A 126 -17.77 -18.82 -3.73
N VAL A 127 -18.41 -19.71 -2.97
CA VAL A 127 -17.75 -20.80 -2.25
C VAL A 127 -18.51 -22.09 -2.53
N LEU A 128 -17.81 -23.08 -3.05
CA LEU A 128 -18.32 -24.44 -3.17
C LEU A 128 -17.73 -25.28 -2.03
N SER A 129 -18.59 -25.80 -1.17
CA SER A 129 -18.22 -26.57 0.02
C SER A 129 -18.71 -28.00 -0.10
N TYR A 130 -17.84 -28.98 0.14
CA TYR A 130 -18.15 -30.40 0.10
C TYR A 130 -17.75 -31.08 1.42
N LYS A 131 -18.67 -31.84 2.00
CA LYS A 131 -18.48 -32.64 3.22
C LYS A 131 -18.52 -34.13 2.89
N PRO A 132 -17.38 -34.79 2.59
CA PRO A 132 -17.34 -36.23 2.33
C PRO A 132 -17.88 -37.05 3.52
N SER A 133 -17.56 -36.61 4.74
CA SER A 133 -17.98 -37.13 6.04
C SER A 133 -18.27 -35.96 7.00
N ASP A 134 -18.81 -36.25 8.18
CA ASP A 134 -19.15 -35.22 9.18
C ASP A 134 -17.90 -34.47 9.69
N ASP A 135 -16.76 -35.16 9.71
CA ASP A 135 -15.47 -34.67 10.21
C ASP A 135 -14.61 -33.94 9.16
N VAL A 136 -15.00 -33.96 7.87
CA VAL A 136 -14.17 -33.42 6.77
C VAL A 136 -14.94 -32.37 5.98
N LEU A 137 -14.31 -31.22 5.73
CA LEU A 137 -14.80 -30.19 4.82
C LEU A 137 -13.70 -29.84 3.81
N THR A 138 -14.01 -29.97 2.53
CA THR A 138 -13.20 -29.38 1.45
C THR A 138 -13.97 -28.23 0.80
N TYR A 139 -13.25 -27.22 0.33
CA TYR A 139 -13.89 -26.11 -0.37
C TYR A 139 -12.98 -25.50 -1.42
N ALA A 140 -13.61 -24.85 -2.39
CA ALA A 140 -12.98 -23.91 -3.30
C ALA A 140 -13.74 -22.59 -3.23
N SER A 141 -13.02 -21.48 -3.21
CA SER A 141 -13.62 -20.15 -3.17
C SER A 141 -13.00 -19.18 -4.16
N PHE A 142 -13.82 -18.23 -4.58
CA PHE A 142 -13.42 -17.03 -5.28
C PHE A 142 -14.04 -15.83 -4.56
N SER A 143 -13.26 -14.78 -4.33
CA SER A 143 -13.77 -13.52 -3.85
C SER A 143 -13.16 -12.34 -4.60
N ARG A 144 -13.97 -11.30 -4.81
CA ARG A 144 -13.55 -10.01 -5.34
C ARG A 144 -13.81 -8.94 -4.31
N GLY A 145 -12.75 -8.25 -3.88
CA GLY A 145 -12.81 -7.09 -2.99
C GLY A 145 -12.37 -5.80 -3.70
N TYR A 146 -12.72 -4.66 -3.11
CA TYR A 146 -12.16 -3.37 -3.55
C TYR A 146 -11.92 -2.44 -2.36
N LYS A 147 -10.93 -1.58 -2.52
CA LYS A 147 -10.66 -0.43 -1.66
C LYS A 147 -10.85 0.82 -2.51
N ALA A 148 -11.71 1.73 -2.04
CA ALA A 148 -12.03 2.95 -2.75
C ALA A 148 -10.78 3.83 -2.98
N GLY A 149 -10.76 4.56 -4.09
CA GLY A 149 -9.78 5.60 -4.36
C GLY A 149 -9.95 6.78 -3.41
N GLY A 150 -9.11 7.80 -3.57
CA GLY A 150 -9.09 8.94 -2.68
C GLY A 150 -8.19 10.05 -3.18
N PHE A 151 -7.89 11.01 -2.32
CA PHE A 151 -7.01 12.13 -2.63
C PHE A 151 -5.77 12.09 -1.75
N ASN A 152 -4.61 12.37 -2.35
CA ASN A 152 -3.41 12.73 -1.64
C ASN A 152 -3.61 14.09 -0.97
N LEU A 153 -3.47 14.14 0.35
CA LEU A 153 -3.56 15.38 1.13
C LEU A 153 -2.20 16.09 1.18
N ASP A 154 -1.56 16.20 0.02
CA ASP A 154 -0.23 16.76 -0.16
C ASP A 154 -0.15 17.46 -1.53
N ARG A 155 0.27 18.73 -1.55
CA ARG A 155 0.33 19.55 -2.77
C ARG A 155 1.37 19.05 -3.78
N ASN A 156 2.34 18.23 -3.37
CA ASN A 156 3.37 17.69 -4.26
C ASN A 156 2.79 16.75 -5.32
N SER A 157 1.63 16.15 -5.06
CA SER A 157 0.89 15.35 -6.04
C SER A 157 0.26 16.18 -7.16
N LEU A 158 0.24 17.52 -7.05
CA LEU A 158 -0.10 18.42 -8.16
C LEU A 158 1.01 18.51 -9.22
N TYR A 159 2.13 17.82 -9.03
CA TYR A 159 3.29 17.92 -9.90
C TYR A 159 4.05 16.60 -10.08
N ARG A 160 3.44 15.47 -9.70
CA ARG A 160 4.12 14.16 -9.67
C ARG A 160 4.25 13.54 -11.05
N LEU A 161 5.34 13.91 -11.72
CA LEU A 161 6.34 13.11 -12.43
C LEU A 161 7.08 14.07 -13.36
N GLY A 162 8.18 14.67 -12.87
CA GLY A 162 9.15 15.40 -13.67
C GLY A 162 8.59 16.55 -14.53
N ARG A 163 8.74 17.79 -14.07
CA ARG A 163 8.86 19.02 -14.91
C ARG A 163 7.96 19.03 -16.15
N SER A 164 6.74 19.52 -15.95
CA SER A 164 5.68 19.85 -16.92
C SER A 164 5.88 19.52 -18.42
N SER A 165 4.80 18.97 -18.99
CA SER A 165 4.41 18.88 -20.40
C SER A 165 4.60 20.15 -21.27
N VAL A 166 4.93 21.32 -20.70
CA VAL A 166 5.41 22.44 -21.53
C VAL A 166 6.80 22.12 -22.09
N SER A 167 6.91 22.21 -23.41
CA SER A 167 8.12 22.12 -24.26
C SER A 167 9.34 22.94 -23.80
N ASN A 168 9.22 23.71 -22.73
CA ASN A 168 10.25 24.53 -22.13
C ASN A 168 10.85 23.94 -20.84
N GLY A 169 10.49 22.71 -20.41
CA GLY A 169 11.11 22.01 -19.29
C GLY A 169 10.92 22.67 -17.92
N ASN A 170 9.89 23.50 -17.75
CA ASN A 170 9.75 24.40 -16.61
C ASN A 170 9.41 23.66 -15.29
N ARG A 171 9.89 24.18 -14.14
CA ARG A 171 9.64 23.70 -12.75
C ARG A 171 8.47 24.43 -12.07
N ALA A 172 8.02 25.54 -12.64
CA ALA A 172 6.83 26.23 -12.14
C ALA A 172 5.62 25.32 -12.26
N ILE A 173 4.83 25.27 -11.19
CA ILE A 173 3.42 24.97 -11.35
C ILE A 173 2.86 26.09 -12.23
N ASP A 174 2.32 25.77 -13.40
CA ASP A 174 1.56 26.74 -14.17
C ASP A 174 0.18 26.88 -13.50
N GLY A 175 -0.13 28.11 -13.06
CA GLY A 175 -1.35 28.41 -12.31
C GLY A 175 -2.62 28.18 -13.11
N SER A 176 -2.52 28.14 -14.44
CA SER A 176 -3.65 27.84 -15.34
C SER A 176 -3.96 26.35 -15.45
N VAL A 177 -3.06 25.47 -15.01
CA VAL A 177 -3.21 24.01 -15.08
C VAL A 177 -3.33 23.34 -13.72
N ILE A 178 -3.32 24.10 -12.62
CA ILE A 178 -3.59 23.54 -11.29
C ILE A 178 -5.01 23.00 -11.25
N ASN A 179 -5.11 21.73 -10.87
CA ASN A 179 -6.37 21.06 -10.67
C ASN A 179 -6.23 20.07 -9.50
N THR A 180 -7.00 20.27 -8.44
CA THR A 180 -7.03 19.41 -7.24
C THR A 180 -7.49 17.99 -7.56
N GLN A 181 -8.11 17.75 -8.72
CA GLN A 181 -8.38 16.41 -9.23
C GLN A 181 -7.08 15.61 -9.47
N ALA A 182 -5.93 16.27 -9.70
CA ALA A 182 -4.61 15.63 -9.82
C ALA A 182 -4.18 14.88 -8.55
N LEU A 183 -4.72 15.28 -7.39
CA LEU A 183 -4.45 14.62 -6.11
C LEU A 183 -5.11 13.24 -6.04
N GLY A 184 -6.04 12.94 -6.95
CA GLY A 184 -6.77 11.69 -7.00
C GLY A 184 -5.89 10.48 -7.29
N PHE A 185 -6.15 9.39 -6.57
CA PHE A 185 -5.65 8.05 -6.86
C PHE A 185 -6.83 7.09 -7.03
N ASP A 186 -6.63 6.07 -7.86
CA ASP A 186 -7.65 5.14 -8.28
C ASP A 186 -7.96 4.07 -7.21
N PRO A 187 -9.13 3.44 -7.28
CA PRO A 187 -9.45 2.29 -6.44
C PRO A 187 -8.52 1.12 -6.70
N GLU A 188 -8.28 0.35 -5.64
CA GLU A 188 -7.58 -0.94 -5.69
C GLU A 188 -8.62 -2.08 -5.69
N THR A 189 -8.35 -3.14 -6.44
CA THR A 189 -9.19 -4.35 -6.44
C THR A 189 -8.36 -5.59 -6.20
N VAL A 190 -8.91 -6.56 -5.47
CA VAL A 190 -8.31 -7.87 -5.24
C VAL A 190 -9.24 -8.97 -5.76
N ASP A 191 -8.68 -9.87 -6.57
CA ASP A 191 -9.29 -11.16 -6.93
C ASP A 191 -8.54 -12.27 -6.18
N ALA A 192 -9.22 -12.93 -5.24
CA ALA A 192 -8.66 -14.00 -4.43
C ALA A 192 -9.31 -15.35 -4.76
N TYR A 193 -8.47 -16.36 -4.89
CA TYR A 193 -8.84 -17.75 -5.13
C TYR A 193 -8.25 -18.59 -4.00
N GLU A 194 -9.03 -19.51 -3.45
CA GLU A 194 -8.58 -20.37 -2.36
C GLU A 194 -9.15 -21.78 -2.52
N VAL A 195 -8.35 -22.79 -2.18
CA VAL A 195 -8.80 -24.17 -2.02
C VAL A 195 -8.36 -24.62 -0.64
N GLY A 196 -9.28 -25.20 0.12
CA GLY A 196 -9.00 -25.61 1.49
C GLY A 196 -9.58 -26.95 1.87
N PHE A 197 -8.99 -27.51 2.92
CA PHE A 197 -9.34 -28.75 3.58
C PHE A 197 -9.37 -28.49 5.09
N LYS A 198 -10.41 -28.97 5.74
CA LYS A 198 -10.57 -28.93 7.20
C LYS A 198 -10.95 -30.31 7.68
N TYR A 199 -10.31 -30.75 8.76
CA TYR A 199 -10.62 -31.99 9.45
C TYR A 199 -10.80 -31.71 10.94
N ASP A 200 -11.91 -32.16 11.49
CA ASP A 200 -12.25 -32.11 12.92
C ASP A 200 -12.35 -33.54 13.43
N GLY A 201 -11.31 -33.99 14.13
CA GLY A 201 -11.15 -35.37 14.55
C GLY A 201 -11.01 -35.50 16.06
N ARG A 202 -11.12 -36.73 16.56
CA ARG A 202 -10.96 -36.98 17.99
C ARG A 202 -9.52 -36.72 18.45
N GLY A 203 -9.31 -35.55 19.06
CA GLY A 203 -8.02 -35.14 19.60
C GLY A 203 -7.04 -34.58 18.56
N PHE A 204 -7.49 -34.33 17.33
CA PHE A 204 -6.68 -33.75 16.27
C PHE A 204 -7.56 -33.01 15.27
N ASP A 205 -7.30 -31.70 15.12
CA ASP A 205 -7.96 -30.83 14.16
C ASP A 205 -6.88 -30.27 13.22
N VAL A 206 -7.16 -30.22 11.91
CA VAL A 206 -6.24 -29.61 10.94
C VAL A 206 -6.97 -28.82 9.87
N ASN A 207 -6.49 -27.60 9.60
CA ASN A 207 -6.90 -26.78 8.48
C ASN A 207 -5.71 -26.59 7.54
N VAL A 208 -5.94 -26.77 6.24
CA VAL A 208 -4.95 -26.50 5.20
C VAL A 208 -5.63 -25.67 4.12
N ALA A 209 -5.02 -24.55 3.71
CA ALA A 209 -5.51 -23.72 2.64
C ALA A 209 -4.37 -23.35 1.68
N GLY A 210 -4.63 -23.41 0.38
CA GLY A 210 -3.77 -22.84 -0.66
C GLY A 210 -4.48 -21.64 -1.29
N PHE A 211 -3.77 -20.52 -1.41
CA PHE A 211 -4.36 -19.27 -1.88
C PHE A 211 -3.55 -18.63 -3.02
N TYR A 212 -4.27 -17.88 -3.86
CA TYR A 212 -3.71 -17.07 -4.94
C TYR A 212 -4.52 -15.78 -5.07
N GLN A 213 -3.87 -14.63 -4.92
CA GLN A 213 -4.48 -13.31 -4.88
C GLN A 213 -3.82 -12.40 -5.90
N LYS A 214 -4.62 -11.71 -6.70
CA LYS A 214 -4.20 -10.70 -7.68
C LYS A 214 -4.70 -9.34 -7.24
N PHE A 215 -3.78 -8.41 -6.99
CA PHE A 215 -4.10 -7.02 -6.70
C PHE A 215 -3.86 -6.16 -7.93
N SER A 216 -4.92 -5.51 -8.41
CA SER A 216 -4.86 -4.57 -9.53
C SER A 216 -4.98 -3.14 -9.00
N SER A 217 -4.18 -2.23 -9.56
CA SER A 217 -4.15 -0.83 -9.14
C SER A 217 -3.88 -0.66 -7.63
N PHE A 218 -2.91 -1.41 -7.10
CA PHE A 218 -2.57 -1.46 -5.68
C PHE A 218 -2.20 -0.08 -5.14
N GLN A 219 -2.87 0.38 -4.07
CA GLN A 219 -2.61 1.68 -3.47
C GLN A 219 -1.41 1.61 -2.52
N LEU A 220 -0.22 1.92 -3.04
CA LEU A 220 1.00 2.00 -2.25
C LEU A 220 1.15 3.40 -1.65
N ASN A 221 1.07 3.51 -0.32
CA ASN A 221 1.52 4.69 0.40
C ASN A 221 3.04 4.58 0.61
N THR A 222 3.80 5.51 0.05
CA THR A 222 5.26 5.45 0.10
C THR A 222 5.92 6.81 0.08
N PHE A 223 7.14 6.86 0.58
CA PHE A 223 7.98 8.04 0.56
C PHE A 223 8.75 8.09 -0.77
N ASN A 224 8.72 9.22 -1.45
CA ASN A 224 9.41 9.38 -2.74
C ASN A 224 10.72 10.19 -2.63
N GLY A 225 11.29 10.26 -1.43
CA GLY A 225 12.45 11.08 -1.11
C GLY A 225 12.11 12.46 -0.54
N VAL A 226 10.89 12.97 -0.75
CA VAL A 226 10.48 14.31 -0.29
C VAL A 226 9.15 14.33 0.44
N ASN A 227 8.17 13.54 0.01
CA ASN A 227 6.82 13.52 0.58
C ASN A 227 6.25 12.10 0.60
N PHE A 228 5.22 11.89 1.42
CA PHE A 228 4.42 10.67 1.36
C PHE A 228 3.33 10.83 0.30
N VAL A 229 3.16 9.80 -0.50
CA VAL A 229 2.16 9.76 -1.56
C VAL A 229 1.55 8.37 -1.65
N VAL A 230 0.25 8.35 -1.89
CA VAL A 230 -0.45 7.16 -2.36
C VAL A 230 -0.41 7.15 -3.88
N GLU A 231 0.20 6.11 -4.44
CA GLU A 231 0.17 5.83 -5.87
C GLU A 231 -0.42 4.46 -6.14
N ASN A 232 -1.07 4.34 -7.30
CA ASN A 232 -1.49 3.04 -7.78
C ASN A 232 -0.33 2.36 -8.51
N VAL A 233 0.07 1.20 -8.02
CA VAL A 233 1.03 0.32 -8.66
C VAL A 233 0.26 -0.71 -9.48
N ARG A 234 0.49 -0.72 -10.80
CA ARG A 234 -0.16 -1.59 -11.78
C ARG A 234 0.88 -2.37 -12.56
N GLY A 235 0.53 -3.56 -13.02
CA GLY A 235 1.42 -4.36 -13.87
C GLY A 235 1.07 -4.22 -15.34
N CYS A 236 2.05 -4.32 -16.21
CA CYS A 236 1.86 -4.31 -17.66
C CYS A 236 2.61 -5.46 -18.35
N THR A 237 2.14 -5.91 -19.52
CA THR A 237 2.91 -6.88 -20.32
C THR A 237 4.10 -6.25 -21.02
N THR A 238 4.01 -4.98 -21.44
CA THR A 238 5.04 -4.28 -22.22
C THR A 238 5.03 -2.80 -21.88
N LEU A 239 6.20 -2.26 -21.53
CA LEU A 239 6.38 -0.82 -21.25
C LEU A 239 6.91 -0.09 -22.48
N ALA A 240 6.63 1.21 -22.57
CA ALA A 240 7.07 2.06 -23.69
C ALA A 240 8.60 2.08 -23.87
N GLY A 241 9.36 2.08 -22.78
CA GLY A 241 10.82 2.05 -22.77
C GLY A 241 11.44 0.65 -22.88
N GLY A 242 10.62 -0.40 -23.02
CA GLY A 242 11.05 -1.79 -22.98
C GLY A 242 10.97 -2.43 -21.59
N ASN A 243 11.29 -3.72 -21.49
CA ASN A 243 11.29 -4.41 -20.19
C ASN A 243 12.30 -3.74 -19.24
N ALA A 244 11.94 -3.65 -17.96
CA ALA A 244 12.74 -3.01 -16.91
C ALA A 244 12.89 -1.48 -17.00
N SER A 245 12.18 -0.80 -17.92
CA SER A 245 12.17 0.68 -17.96
C SER A 245 11.50 1.31 -16.73
N ASP A 246 10.82 0.51 -15.91
CA ASP A 246 10.27 0.83 -14.60
C ASP A 246 11.29 0.75 -13.44
N SER A 247 12.52 0.31 -13.74
CA SER A 247 13.62 0.18 -12.77
C SER A 247 14.80 1.10 -13.09
N ASP A 248 14.68 1.97 -14.10
CA ASP A 248 15.70 2.94 -14.46
C ASP A 248 15.42 4.35 -13.87
N GLY A 249 16.37 5.26 -14.03
CA GLY A 249 16.25 6.64 -13.55
C GLY A 249 15.51 7.60 -14.50
N ILE A 250 14.93 7.10 -15.60
CA ILE A 250 14.32 7.91 -16.66
C ILE A 250 12.83 8.11 -16.34
N ALA A 251 12.43 9.34 -16.09
CA ALA A 251 11.02 9.65 -15.88
C ALA A 251 10.22 9.54 -17.20
N GLY A 252 9.03 8.96 -17.14
CA GLY A 252 8.05 9.03 -18.23
C GLY A 252 8.19 7.99 -19.35
N ASN A 253 9.13 7.05 -19.25
CA ASN A 253 9.35 5.99 -20.25
C ASN A 253 8.65 4.66 -19.88
N SER A 254 8.07 4.50 -18.69
CA SER A 254 7.50 3.24 -18.21
C SER A 254 5.96 3.15 -18.39
N ALA A 255 5.41 3.94 -19.31
CA ALA A 255 3.99 3.86 -19.67
C ALA A 255 3.61 2.47 -20.20
N CYS A 256 2.41 1.99 -19.85
CA CYS A 256 1.92 0.69 -20.34
C CYS A 256 1.46 0.81 -21.81
N THR A 257 2.13 0.07 -22.70
CA THR A 257 1.76 -0.04 -24.13
C THR A 257 1.13 -1.39 -24.47
N GLY A 258 1.28 -2.37 -23.58
CA GLY A 258 0.70 -3.70 -23.70
C GLY A 258 -0.66 -3.84 -22.98
N LYS A 259 -0.89 -5.03 -22.39
CA LYS A 259 -2.08 -5.32 -21.59
C LYS A 259 -1.79 -5.07 -20.11
N GLU A 260 -2.72 -4.40 -19.43
CA GLU A 260 -2.69 -4.26 -17.98
C GLU A 260 -2.89 -5.63 -17.30
N LYS A 261 -2.18 -5.84 -16.19
CA LYS A 261 -2.23 -7.02 -15.32
C LYS A 261 -2.11 -6.57 -13.85
N ALA A 262 -2.27 -7.52 -12.94
CA ALA A 262 -2.11 -7.28 -11.51
C ALA A 262 -0.73 -6.66 -11.21
N GLY A 263 -0.70 -5.62 -10.37
CA GLY A 263 0.54 -4.99 -9.90
C GLY A 263 1.20 -5.77 -8.78
N ILE A 264 0.42 -6.54 -8.01
CA ILE A 264 0.93 -7.45 -6.97
C ILE A 264 0.23 -8.80 -7.09
N ILE A 265 1.00 -9.87 -6.88
CA ILE A 265 0.50 -11.23 -6.73
C ILE A 265 0.95 -11.75 -5.36
N SER A 266 -0.01 -12.24 -4.56
CA SER A 266 0.27 -12.99 -3.33
C SER A 266 -0.19 -14.43 -3.52
N LYS A 267 0.68 -15.39 -3.19
CA LYS A 267 0.33 -16.81 -3.26
C LYS A 267 1.02 -17.58 -2.17
N GLY A 268 0.36 -18.63 -1.68
CA GLY A 268 0.86 -19.30 -0.51
C GLY A 268 0.04 -20.48 -0.05
N VAL A 269 0.47 -21.02 1.08
CA VAL A 269 -0.17 -22.12 1.80
C VAL A 269 -0.20 -21.77 3.29
N GLU A 270 -1.33 -22.06 3.92
CA GLU A 270 -1.54 -21.95 5.37
C GLU A 270 -1.90 -23.32 5.93
N ILE A 271 -1.34 -23.64 7.09
CA ILE A 271 -1.59 -24.86 7.85
C ILE A 271 -1.81 -24.48 9.30
N GLU A 272 -2.90 -24.95 9.88
CA GLU A 272 -3.19 -24.84 11.31
C GLU A 272 -3.50 -26.23 11.85
N ALA A 273 -2.97 -26.58 13.01
CA ALA A 273 -3.28 -27.84 13.66
C ALA A 273 -3.47 -27.66 15.16
N ALA A 274 -4.48 -28.32 15.73
CA ALA A 274 -4.72 -28.42 17.15
C ALA A 274 -4.71 -29.90 17.56
N ILE A 275 -3.82 -30.28 18.47
CA ILE A 275 -3.56 -31.67 18.86
C ILE A 275 -3.77 -31.80 20.36
N ARG A 276 -4.46 -32.86 20.78
CA ARG A 276 -4.78 -33.15 22.19
C ARG A 276 -4.37 -34.58 22.52
N PRO A 277 -3.06 -34.89 22.59
CA PRO A 277 -2.55 -36.25 22.77
C PRO A 277 -2.90 -36.87 24.14
N ALA A 278 -3.19 -36.04 25.14
CA ALA A 278 -3.68 -36.46 26.45
C ALA A 278 -4.67 -35.42 26.99
N ARG A 279 -5.50 -35.79 27.99
CA ARG A 279 -6.50 -34.89 28.58
C ARG A 279 -5.92 -33.58 29.12
N SER A 280 -4.68 -33.65 29.61
CA SER A 280 -3.96 -32.54 30.20
C SER A 280 -2.93 -31.90 29.26
N LEU A 281 -2.88 -32.28 27.98
CA LEU A 281 -1.86 -31.81 27.04
C LEU A 281 -2.52 -31.34 25.74
N SER A 282 -2.27 -30.08 25.38
CA SER A 282 -2.69 -29.48 24.12
C SER A 282 -1.50 -28.88 23.39
N VAL A 283 -1.44 -29.10 22.08
CA VAL A 283 -0.43 -28.55 21.18
C VAL A 283 -1.15 -27.82 20.05
N ASN A 284 -0.80 -26.57 19.80
CA ASN A 284 -1.29 -25.80 18.66
C ASN A 284 -0.12 -25.45 17.76
N LEU A 285 -0.29 -25.59 16.45
CA LEU A 285 0.71 -25.29 15.44
C LEU A 285 0.08 -24.43 14.34
N GLY A 286 0.87 -23.50 13.82
CA GLY A 286 0.49 -22.65 12.70
C GLY A 286 1.69 -22.45 11.78
N LEU A 287 1.45 -22.48 10.47
CA LEU A 287 2.44 -22.19 9.44
C LEU A 287 1.76 -21.43 8.31
N THR A 288 2.35 -20.30 7.93
CA THR A 288 1.99 -19.55 6.72
C THR A 288 3.23 -19.39 5.86
N TYR A 289 3.16 -19.89 4.64
CA TYR A 289 4.09 -19.56 3.58
C TYR A 289 3.39 -18.64 2.58
N ALA A 290 3.87 -17.40 2.42
CA ALA A 290 3.26 -16.41 1.53
C ALA A 290 4.33 -15.68 0.71
N ASP A 291 4.35 -15.88 -0.62
CA ASP A 291 5.21 -15.11 -1.51
C ASP A 291 4.37 -14.00 -2.18
N THR A 292 4.47 -12.80 -1.60
CA THR A 292 3.80 -11.60 -2.09
C THR A 292 4.78 -10.70 -2.83
N ARG A 293 4.62 -10.55 -4.14
CA ARG A 293 5.56 -9.82 -4.99
C ARG A 293 4.85 -8.82 -5.88
N TYR A 294 5.53 -7.71 -6.14
CA TYR A 294 5.18 -6.86 -7.26
C TYR A 294 5.42 -7.60 -8.58
N ALA A 295 4.62 -7.28 -9.59
CA ALA A 295 4.84 -7.79 -10.92
C ALA A 295 6.13 -7.21 -11.53
N ASP A 296 6.70 -7.92 -12.50
CA ASP A 296 7.67 -7.33 -13.43
C ASP A 296 6.92 -6.39 -14.39
N ASN A 297 7.54 -5.28 -14.77
CA ASN A 297 6.98 -4.22 -15.60
C ASN A 297 5.78 -3.51 -14.95
N LEU A 298 6.07 -2.55 -14.10
CA LEU A 298 5.12 -1.72 -13.36
C LEU A 298 4.90 -0.36 -14.02
N PHE A 299 3.69 0.16 -13.83
CA PHE A 299 3.32 1.53 -14.20
C PHE A 299 2.40 2.14 -13.14
N GLY A 300 2.26 3.46 -13.17
CA GLY A 300 1.51 4.27 -12.21
C GLY A 300 0.05 4.55 -12.62
N ASN A 301 -0.63 5.41 -11.87
CA ASN A 301 -1.91 5.99 -12.30
C ASN A 301 -1.71 7.10 -13.32
N THR A 302 -2.63 7.21 -14.28
CA THR A 302 -2.71 8.36 -15.17
C THR A 302 -3.52 9.46 -14.51
N ASN A 303 -2.95 10.66 -14.42
CA ASN A 303 -3.68 11.86 -14.01
C ASN A 303 -3.20 13.08 -14.83
N ILE A 304 -3.70 14.27 -14.53
CA ILE A 304 -3.33 15.48 -15.28
C ILE A 304 -1.84 15.85 -15.17
N THR A 305 -1.12 15.28 -14.19
CA THR A 305 0.32 15.53 -13.94
C THR A 305 1.21 14.36 -14.35
N ASN A 306 0.65 13.16 -14.46
CA ASN A 306 1.27 11.94 -14.98
C ASN A 306 0.46 11.44 -16.18
N THR A 307 0.54 12.13 -17.31
CA THR A 307 -0.27 11.84 -18.50
C THR A 307 0.12 10.53 -19.19
N THR A 308 1.33 10.05 -18.97
CA THR A 308 1.82 8.78 -19.53
C THR A 308 1.44 7.57 -18.66
N GLY A 309 1.07 7.80 -17.39
CA GLY A 309 0.87 6.72 -16.41
C GLY A 309 2.16 5.99 -16.08
N SER A 310 3.33 6.57 -16.32
CA SER A 310 4.59 5.92 -15.96
C SER A 310 4.70 5.76 -14.44
N LEU A 311 5.49 4.78 -14.01
CA LEU A 311 5.89 4.64 -12.61
C LEU A 311 6.85 5.78 -12.25
N SER A 312 6.82 6.21 -10.99
CA SER A 312 7.83 7.14 -10.49
C SER A 312 9.21 6.49 -10.46
N PRO A 313 10.28 7.18 -10.90
CA PRO A 313 11.66 6.70 -10.72
C PRO A 313 12.05 6.47 -9.26
N ALA A 314 11.31 7.05 -8.30
CA ALA A 314 11.51 6.77 -6.88
C ALA A 314 11.16 5.32 -6.51
N PHE A 315 10.47 4.58 -7.38
CA PHE A 315 9.96 3.23 -7.13
C PHE A 315 10.70 2.16 -7.94
N PHE A 316 11.93 2.46 -8.37
CA PHE A 316 12.77 1.59 -9.19
C PHE A 316 13.07 0.22 -8.56
N GLN A 317 12.92 0.09 -7.25
CA GLN A 317 13.15 -1.16 -6.51
C GLN A 317 11.92 -2.07 -6.42
N LEU A 318 10.73 -1.58 -6.77
CA LEU A 318 9.50 -2.37 -6.68
C LEU A 318 9.44 -3.54 -7.67
N PRO A 319 9.78 -3.38 -8.97
CA PRO A 319 9.56 -4.42 -9.97
C PRO A 319 10.16 -5.77 -9.58
N GLY A 320 9.33 -6.82 -9.54
CA GLY A 320 9.72 -8.19 -9.16
C GLY A 320 10.08 -8.42 -7.69
N ALA A 321 10.18 -7.37 -6.88
CA ALA A 321 10.56 -7.44 -5.48
C ALA A 321 9.41 -7.94 -4.59
N ARG A 322 9.76 -8.41 -3.39
CA ARG A 322 8.78 -8.77 -2.36
C ARG A 322 8.21 -7.51 -1.73
N MET A 323 6.91 -7.50 -1.48
CA MET A 323 6.24 -6.37 -0.84
C MET A 323 6.82 -6.11 0.57
N SER A 324 6.93 -4.84 0.94
CA SER A 324 7.25 -4.41 2.30
C SER A 324 6.29 -5.04 3.32
N ASN A 325 6.78 -5.36 4.51
CA ASN A 325 6.04 -5.98 5.62
C ASN A 325 5.38 -7.33 5.25
N SER A 326 5.82 -7.97 4.17
CA SER A 326 5.37 -9.32 3.80
C SER A 326 6.44 -10.34 4.19
N ALA A 327 6.30 -10.97 5.36
CA ALA A 327 7.12 -12.12 5.72
C ALA A 327 6.80 -13.31 4.80
N LYS A 328 7.85 -14.00 4.33
CA LYS A 328 7.70 -15.15 3.44
C LYS A 328 7.26 -16.40 4.20
N LEU A 329 7.77 -16.57 5.40
CA LEU A 329 7.46 -17.68 6.29
C LEU A 329 7.15 -17.15 7.68
N VAL A 330 6.00 -17.53 8.23
CA VAL A 330 5.66 -17.33 9.63
C VAL A 330 5.27 -18.68 10.21
N THR A 331 5.85 -19.04 11.35
CA THR A 331 5.45 -20.25 12.08
C THR A 331 5.16 -19.91 13.53
N THR A 332 4.16 -20.58 14.08
CA THR A 332 3.76 -20.45 15.48
C THR A 332 3.58 -21.83 16.08
N GLY A 333 3.91 -21.98 17.34
CA GLY A 333 3.59 -23.20 18.08
C GLY A 333 3.37 -22.90 19.54
N ALA A 334 2.47 -23.64 20.16
CA ALA A 334 2.20 -23.55 21.59
C ALA A 334 1.97 -24.93 22.17
N ILE A 335 2.52 -25.19 23.34
CA ILE A 335 2.29 -26.40 24.13
C ILE A 335 1.74 -25.96 25.48
N THR A 336 0.59 -26.52 25.86
CA THR A 336 -0.06 -26.32 27.15
C THR A 336 -0.17 -27.67 27.86
N TRP A 337 0.42 -27.78 29.04
CA TRP A 337 0.30 -28.93 29.92
C TRP A 337 -0.33 -28.53 31.25
N THR A 338 -1.44 -29.15 31.60
CA THR A 338 -2.20 -28.90 32.84
C THR A 338 -2.36 -30.17 33.68
N PRO A 339 -1.28 -30.69 34.29
CA PRO A 339 -1.33 -31.91 35.07
C PRO A 339 -2.09 -31.70 36.39
N GLU A 340 -2.71 -32.75 36.90
CA GLU A 340 -3.15 -32.79 38.29
C GLU A 340 -1.92 -32.83 39.23
N ILE A 341 -1.98 -32.07 40.31
CA ILE A 341 -0.94 -32.05 41.35
C ILE A 341 -1.53 -32.67 42.62
N GLY A 342 -1.11 -33.88 42.93
CA GLY A 342 -1.64 -34.62 44.09
C GLY A 342 -3.09 -35.06 43.90
N SER A 343 -3.87 -35.06 44.97
CA SER A 343 -5.28 -35.51 44.99
C SER A 343 -6.27 -34.43 45.46
N SER A 344 -5.81 -33.20 45.66
CA SER A 344 -6.60 -32.09 46.24
C SER A 344 -7.46 -31.33 45.22
N GLY A 345 -7.49 -31.75 43.95
CA GLY A 345 -8.13 -30.99 42.86
C GLY A 345 -7.29 -29.82 42.33
N THR A 346 -6.05 -29.67 42.82
CA THR A 346 -5.09 -28.67 42.33
C THR A 346 -4.54 -29.10 40.96
N THR A 347 -4.44 -28.17 40.02
CA THR A 347 -3.82 -28.40 38.71
C THR A 347 -2.63 -27.47 38.49
N GLY A 348 -1.59 -27.99 37.84
CA GLY A 348 -0.47 -27.20 37.36
C GLY A 348 -0.78 -26.56 36.01
N LEU A 349 0.03 -25.59 35.62
CA LEU A 349 0.13 -25.06 34.26
C LEU A 349 1.61 -24.99 33.90
N ALA A 350 1.98 -25.64 32.80
CA ALA A 350 3.22 -25.39 32.09
C ALA A 350 2.86 -25.05 30.64
N TYR A 351 3.30 -23.88 30.19
CA TYR A 351 2.98 -23.37 28.87
C TYR A 351 4.22 -22.76 28.23
N VAL A 352 4.44 -23.09 26.96
CA VAL A 352 5.47 -22.48 26.12
C VAL A 352 4.87 -22.20 24.76
N ASP A 353 5.11 -21.01 24.23
CA ASP A 353 4.81 -20.67 22.84
C ASP A 353 6.02 -20.05 22.14
N PHE A 354 6.02 -20.17 20.82
CA PHE A 354 6.94 -19.45 19.96
C PHE A 354 6.21 -18.86 18.76
N ARG A 355 6.79 -17.77 18.23
CA ARG A 355 6.50 -17.24 16.91
C ARG A 355 7.82 -16.95 16.21
N ASN A 356 8.01 -17.56 15.05
CA ASN A 356 9.11 -17.25 14.14
C ASN A 356 8.56 -16.48 12.93
N THR A 357 9.30 -15.46 12.49
CA THR A 357 9.03 -14.74 11.25
C THR A 357 10.32 -14.65 10.46
N SER A 358 10.24 -14.90 9.14
CA SER A 358 11.35 -14.65 8.23
C SER A 358 11.61 -13.15 8.05
N ASP A 359 12.71 -12.84 7.39
CA ASP A 359 13.12 -11.49 7.02
C ASP A 359 12.00 -10.73 6.29
N ILE A 360 11.96 -9.42 6.54
CA ILE A 360 11.04 -8.48 5.90
C ILE A 360 11.79 -7.20 5.52
N ASN A 361 11.29 -6.48 4.52
CA ASN A 361 11.62 -5.06 4.37
C ASN A 361 10.52 -4.24 5.04
N THR A 362 10.86 -3.33 5.94
CA THR A 362 9.89 -2.51 6.68
C THR A 362 9.47 -1.24 5.94
N GLY A 363 10.22 -0.85 4.90
CA GLY A 363 9.98 0.34 4.09
C GLY A 363 9.22 0.05 2.79
N SER A 364 8.25 0.89 2.46
CA SER A 364 7.44 0.79 1.24
C SER A 364 8.20 1.08 -0.06
N ASP A 365 9.36 1.73 0.04
CA ASP A 365 10.30 2.01 -1.05
C ASP A 365 11.31 0.86 -1.28
N LEU A 366 11.39 -0.09 -0.33
CA LEU A 366 12.26 -1.26 -0.36
C LEU A 366 13.76 -0.95 -0.26
N ASP A 367 14.12 0.19 0.33
CA ASP A 367 15.50 0.51 0.70
C ASP A 367 16.15 -0.62 1.51
N PHE A 368 17.41 -0.92 1.22
CA PHE A 368 18.10 -2.04 1.86
C PHE A 368 18.37 -1.77 3.35
N GLU A 369 18.49 -0.52 3.77
CA GLU A 369 18.66 -0.13 5.17
C GLU A 369 17.43 -0.43 6.02
N LYS A 370 16.28 -0.71 5.39
CA LYS A 370 15.01 -1.01 6.06
C LYS A 370 14.71 -2.51 6.15
N THR A 371 15.66 -3.36 5.75
CA THR A 371 15.53 -4.81 5.95
C THR A 371 15.72 -5.15 7.41
N GLN A 372 14.78 -5.94 7.94
CA GLN A 372 14.85 -6.52 9.26
C GLN A 372 14.99 -8.03 9.11
N ASP A 373 16.05 -8.57 9.70
CA ASP A 373 16.30 -10.01 9.74
C ASP A 373 15.19 -10.73 10.51
N GLY A 374 14.94 -11.97 10.10
CA GLY A 374 14.00 -12.86 10.75
C GLY A 374 14.37 -13.09 12.20
N PHE A 375 13.34 -13.24 13.04
CA PHE A 375 13.51 -13.41 14.47
C PHE A 375 12.48 -14.39 15.03
N THR A 376 12.78 -14.91 16.21
CA THR A 376 11.88 -15.76 16.98
C THR A 376 11.63 -15.15 18.34
N VAL A 377 10.36 -15.07 18.72
CA VAL A 377 9.95 -14.72 20.08
C VAL A 377 9.45 -15.98 20.75
N VAL A 378 9.89 -16.22 21.98
CA VAL A 378 9.47 -17.35 22.81
C VAL A 378 8.90 -16.80 24.11
N ASN A 379 7.73 -17.28 24.51
CA ASN A 379 7.14 -16.98 25.81
C ASN A 379 6.93 -18.26 26.59
N ALA A 380 7.05 -18.19 27.91
CA ALA A 380 6.77 -19.30 28.80
C ALA A 380 5.96 -18.82 30.01
N ARG A 381 5.07 -19.69 30.50
CA ARG A 381 4.26 -19.44 31.70
C ARG A 381 4.23 -20.72 32.53
N VAL A 382 4.38 -20.57 33.83
CA VAL A 382 4.13 -21.62 34.82
C VAL A 382 3.13 -21.10 35.83
N GLY A 383 2.24 -21.98 36.30
CA GLY A 383 1.20 -21.60 37.24
C GLY A 383 0.65 -22.78 38.00
N VAL A 384 -0.12 -22.48 39.03
CA VAL A 384 -0.91 -23.45 39.79
C VAL A 384 -2.31 -22.87 39.93
N HIS A 385 -3.32 -23.70 39.72
CA HIS A 385 -4.71 -23.33 39.84
C HIS A 385 -5.44 -24.31 40.77
N GLY A 386 -6.23 -23.78 41.68
CA GLY A 386 -7.10 -24.55 42.57
C GLY A 386 -6.81 -24.35 44.06
N ALA A 387 -7.89 -24.06 44.78
CA ALA A 387 -8.34 -24.70 46.00
C ALA A 387 -9.88 -24.68 45.94
#